data_AF-A0A420W8T4-F1
#
_entry.id   AF-A0A420W8T4-F1
#
_cell.length_a   1.000
_cell.length_b   1.000
_cell.length_c   1.000
_cell.angle_alpha   90.00
_cell.angle_beta   90.00
_cell.angle_gamma   90.00
#
_symmetry.space_group_name_H-M   'P 1'
#
loop_
_entity.id
_entity.type
_entity.pdbx_description
1 polymer ?
#
loop_
_entity_poly.entity_id
_entity_poly.type
_entity_poly.pdbx_seq_one_letter_code
_entity_poly.pdbx_strand_id
1 'polypeptide(L)'
;MKALILGLSGAIAITGAAVGAGIPDDGCLVCHRLKGLSVVTEENKVKDCSISDALYAHSIHRNVGCTECHDKIEQYPHKPENAAVNCANKCHVVDPSTKKPFSHKSVFETWKESVHGKNYQKAPDIYPYCSYCHTNDLLIDVTKLESMKMSLNRCSICHENKDWTKDRLSHVASREPIPVIKNGFTHKFIKTRRDGWEIVELCASCHEDEKKMEKALEIEGIHDEFAKEHVLTAVESYKVTMHSKMLYLDRNDTRAADCLDCHTNKDGNFHDIFHKEDPRSSINEKNIELTCGRSTECHPLVPAKDMKNMATTKWVHMHPIPDSLGQKIVKIVEEFMFWLTTGTLLFAVTIVGLDLLKNLRRKH
;
A
#
# COMPACT_ATOMS: atom_id res chain seq x y z
N MET A 1 -65.41 25.43 41.23
CA MET A 1 -64.06 24.92 41.54
C MET A 1 -63.33 24.70 40.22
N LYS A 2 -62.30 25.50 39.94
CA LYS A 2 -61.43 25.36 38.77
C LYS A 2 -60.38 24.30 39.11
N ALA A 3 -60.34 23.19 38.38
CA ALA A 3 -59.25 22.23 38.46
C ALA A 3 -58.27 22.50 37.32
N LEU A 4 -57.16 23.16 37.66
CA LEU A 4 -55.92 23.13 36.89
C LEU A 4 -55.40 21.68 36.93
N ILE A 5 -55.14 21.09 35.77
CA ILE A 5 -54.18 19.99 35.67
C ILE A 5 -53.11 20.46 34.67
N LEU A 6 -51.95 20.79 35.24
CA LEU A 6 -50.74 21.17 34.53
C LEU A 6 -50.27 20.03 33.63
N GLY A 7 -49.90 20.39 32.40
CA GLY A 7 -49.17 19.52 31.50
C GLY A 7 -47.75 19.24 32.02
N LEU A 8 -47.40 17.96 32.10
CA LEU A 8 -46.00 17.53 32.07
C LEU A 8 -45.61 17.30 30.62
N SER A 9 -45.05 18.32 29.99
CA SER A 9 -44.13 18.15 28.87
C SER A 9 -42.89 17.43 29.39
N GLY A 10 -42.88 16.11 29.22
CA GLY A 10 -41.71 15.28 29.49
C GLY A 10 -40.58 15.65 28.52
N ALA A 11 -39.59 16.38 29.03
CA ALA A 11 -38.32 16.55 28.37
C ALA A 11 -37.66 15.16 28.25
N ILE A 12 -37.62 14.62 27.03
CA ILE A 12 -36.76 13.49 26.70
C ILE A 12 -35.34 14.02 26.81
N ALA A 13 -34.72 13.81 27.97
CA ALA A 13 -33.28 13.92 28.12
C ALA A 13 -32.66 12.84 27.23
N ILE A 14 -32.13 13.25 26.08
CA ILE A 14 -31.22 12.43 25.28
C ILE A 14 -29.93 12.31 26.11
N THR A 15 -29.92 11.38 27.05
CA THR A 15 -28.72 10.98 27.77
C THR A 15 -27.77 10.33 26.78
N GLY A 16 -26.52 10.80 26.82
CA GLY A 16 -25.47 10.55 25.86
C GLY A 16 -25.33 9.08 25.43
N ALA A 17 -25.00 8.95 24.15
CA ALA A 17 -24.69 7.72 23.45
C ALA A 17 -23.88 6.75 24.32
N ALA A 18 -24.52 5.64 24.68
CA ALA A 18 -23.79 4.39 24.77
C ALA A 18 -23.23 4.14 23.37
N VAL A 19 -21.91 4.16 23.24
CA VAL A 19 -21.20 3.70 22.04
C VAL A 19 -21.43 2.20 21.96
N GLY A 20 -22.56 1.80 21.38
CA GLY A 20 -22.83 0.42 21.05
C GLY A 20 -21.84 0.01 19.96
N ALA A 21 -20.96 -0.95 20.27
CA ALA A 21 -20.17 -1.61 19.25
C ALA A 21 -21.14 -2.36 18.33
N GLY A 22 -21.27 -1.90 17.09
CA GLY A 22 -22.20 -2.45 16.12
C GLY A 22 -22.23 -1.59 14.86
N ILE A 23 -22.52 -2.22 13.73
CA ILE A 23 -22.69 -1.52 12.45
C ILE A 23 -23.91 -0.60 12.59
N PRO A 24 -23.79 0.72 12.33
CA PRO A 24 -24.95 1.60 12.32
C PRO A 24 -25.99 1.05 11.34
N ASP A 25 -27.25 0.93 11.78
CA ASP A 25 -28.33 0.42 10.93
C ASP A 25 -28.80 1.50 9.95
N ASP A 26 -28.16 1.54 8.79
CA ASP A 26 -28.51 2.40 7.65
C ASP A 26 -29.30 1.64 6.57
N GLY A 27 -29.80 0.44 6.90
CA GLY A 27 -30.60 -0.40 5.99
C GLY A 27 -29.82 -1.08 4.87
N CYS A 28 -28.53 -0.79 4.67
CA CYS A 28 -27.77 -1.36 3.54
C CYS A 28 -27.63 -2.89 3.65
N LEU A 29 -27.41 -3.38 4.88
CA LEU A 29 -27.24 -4.81 5.13
C LEU A 29 -28.54 -5.61 4.97
N VAL A 30 -29.71 -4.99 4.80
CA VAL A 30 -30.96 -5.72 4.49
C VAL A 30 -30.79 -6.56 3.22
N CYS A 31 -30.15 -5.98 2.21
CA CYS A 31 -29.85 -6.65 0.95
C CYS A 31 -28.40 -7.11 0.87
N HIS A 32 -27.44 -6.27 1.25
CA HIS A 32 -26.01 -6.57 1.03
C HIS A 32 -25.51 -7.75 1.87
N ARG A 33 -26.17 -8.14 2.97
CA ARG A 33 -25.77 -9.36 3.72
C ARG A 33 -26.03 -10.67 2.98
N LEU A 34 -26.81 -10.64 1.91
CA LEU A 34 -27.25 -11.84 1.20
C LEU A 34 -26.11 -12.39 0.34
N LYS A 35 -25.60 -13.57 0.72
CA LYS A 35 -24.60 -14.29 -0.07
C LYS A 35 -25.09 -14.52 -1.49
N GLY A 36 -24.26 -14.17 -2.47
CA GLY A 36 -24.59 -14.31 -3.90
C GLY A 36 -25.35 -13.12 -4.48
N LEU A 37 -25.63 -12.06 -3.71
CA LEU A 37 -26.07 -10.78 -4.27
C LEU A 37 -24.99 -10.29 -5.24
N SER A 38 -25.34 -10.15 -6.51
CA SER A 38 -24.41 -9.75 -7.55
C SER A 38 -25.09 -8.89 -8.62
N VAL A 39 -24.27 -8.11 -9.32
CA VAL A 39 -24.69 -7.32 -10.48
C VAL A 39 -23.83 -7.71 -11.68
N VAL A 40 -24.42 -7.68 -12.86
CA VAL A 40 -23.68 -7.84 -14.12
C VAL A 40 -23.26 -6.45 -14.59
N THR A 41 -21.96 -6.24 -14.78
CA THR A 41 -21.43 -4.97 -15.30
C THR A 41 -21.70 -4.84 -16.79
N GLU A 42 -21.54 -3.63 -17.33
CA GLU A 42 -21.64 -3.37 -18.78
C GLU A 42 -20.67 -4.21 -19.62
N GLU A 43 -19.58 -4.68 -19.02
CA GLU A 43 -18.59 -5.57 -19.62
C GLU A 43 -18.96 -7.07 -19.53
N ASN A 44 -20.20 -7.40 -19.18
CA ASN A 44 -20.68 -8.77 -18.93
C ASN A 44 -19.91 -9.52 -17.82
N LYS A 45 -19.30 -8.79 -16.87
CA LYS A 45 -18.64 -9.41 -15.71
C LYS A 45 -19.60 -9.45 -14.53
N VAL A 46 -19.59 -10.56 -13.79
CA VAL A 46 -20.34 -10.68 -12.54
C VAL A 46 -19.53 -10.02 -11.42
N LYS A 47 -20.12 -9.04 -10.75
CA LYS A 47 -19.56 -8.37 -9.58
C LYS A 47 -20.35 -8.77 -8.33
N ASP A 48 -19.68 -9.44 -7.40
CA ASP A 48 -20.23 -9.74 -6.08
C ASP A 48 -20.45 -8.42 -5.31
N CYS A 49 -21.66 -8.28 -4.80
CA CYS A 49 -22.11 -7.14 -4.01
C CYS A 49 -22.47 -7.57 -2.58
N SER A 50 -22.26 -8.84 -2.22
CA SER A 50 -22.50 -9.32 -0.88
C SER A 50 -21.43 -8.84 0.10
N ILE A 51 -21.86 -8.56 1.33
CA ILE A 51 -21.04 -8.11 2.45
C ILE A 51 -21.27 -9.11 3.58
N SER A 52 -20.18 -9.60 4.18
CA SER A 52 -20.28 -10.40 5.40
C SER A 52 -20.41 -9.49 6.60
N ASP A 53 -21.58 -9.50 7.25
CA ASP A 53 -21.85 -8.77 8.49
C ASP A 53 -20.77 -9.06 9.55
N ALA A 54 -20.37 -10.33 9.66
CA ALA A 54 -19.34 -10.77 10.59
C ALA A 54 -17.96 -10.15 10.27
N LEU A 55 -17.55 -10.11 9.00
CA LEU A 55 -16.26 -9.52 8.64
C LEU A 55 -16.28 -8.00 8.79
N TYR A 56 -17.36 -7.34 8.38
CA TYR A 56 -17.48 -5.90 8.51
C TYR A 56 -17.49 -5.48 9.99
N ALA A 57 -18.23 -6.19 10.85
CA ALA A 57 -18.28 -5.96 12.29
C ALA A 57 -16.93 -6.17 13.00
N HIS A 58 -15.97 -6.83 12.36
CA HIS A 58 -14.61 -7.00 12.90
C HIS A 58 -13.58 -6.14 12.17
N SER A 59 -13.99 -5.33 11.20
CA SER A 59 -13.09 -4.47 10.44
C SER A 59 -12.76 -3.16 11.18
N ILE A 60 -11.69 -2.49 10.75
CA ILE A 60 -11.30 -1.17 11.27
C ILE A 60 -12.39 -0.08 11.06
N HIS A 61 -13.35 -0.30 10.15
CA HIS A 61 -14.47 0.60 9.85
C HIS A 61 -15.80 0.12 10.47
N ARG A 62 -15.81 -0.90 11.35
CA ARG A 62 -17.04 -1.50 11.89
C ARG A 62 -18.06 -0.54 12.51
N ASN A 63 -17.61 0.58 13.04
CA ASN A 63 -18.48 1.58 13.67
C ASN A 63 -18.97 2.63 12.64
N VAL A 64 -18.43 2.63 11.41
CA VAL A 64 -18.74 3.58 10.34
C VAL A 64 -19.96 3.03 9.61
N GLY A 65 -20.99 3.86 9.41
CA GLY A 65 -22.15 3.48 8.60
C GLY A 65 -21.76 3.38 7.13
N CYS A 66 -22.43 2.54 6.34
CA CYS A 66 -22.16 2.44 4.90
C CYS A 66 -22.37 3.80 4.22
N THR A 67 -23.43 4.52 4.57
CA THR A 67 -23.76 5.88 4.05
C THR A 67 -22.75 6.97 4.46
N GLU A 68 -21.92 6.75 5.48
CA GLU A 68 -20.86 7.70 5.87
C GLU A 68 -19.69 7.69 4.87
N CYS A 69 -19.47 6.57 4.18
CA CYS A 69 -18.51 6.44 3.10
C CYS A 69 -19.17 6.51 1.71
N HIS A 70 -20.37 5.96 1.57
CA HIS A 70 -21.17 5.97 0.35
C HIS A 70 -22.13 7.16 0.35
N ASP A 71 -21.59 8.35 0.10
CA ASP A 71 -22.29 9.63 0.27
C ASP A 71 -23.19 10.03 -0.92
N LYS A 72 -23.25 9.21 -1.98
CA LYS A 72 -23.99 9.49 -3.22
C LYS A 72 -25.15 8.52 -3.48
N ILE A 73 -25.49 7.66 -2.52
CA ILE A 73 -26.61 6.73 -2.68
C ILE A 73 -27.92 7.47 -2.42
N GLU A 74 -28.71 7.66 -3.48
CA GLU A 74 -29.98 8.40 -3.44
C GLU A 74 -31.21 7.51 -3.70
N GLN A 75 -31.03 6.28 -4.17
CA GLN A 75 -32.12 5.37 -4.56
C GLN A 75 -31.73 3.91 -4.35
N TYR A 76 -32.71 3.00 -4.24
CA TYR A 76 -32.50 1.56 -4.12
C TYR A 76 -33.40 0.79 -5.11
N PRO A 77 -32.88 -0.22 -5.84
CA PRO A 77 -31.46 -0.54 -6.03
C PRO A 77 -30.67 0.67 -6.56
N HIS A 78 -29.50 0.92 -5.99
CA HIS A 78 -28.69 2.07 -6.39
C HIS A 78 -27.96 1.79 -7.70
N LYS A 79 -27.70 2.84 -8.47
CA LYS A 79 -26.85 2.71 -9.67
C LYS A 79 -25.40 2.41 -9.26
N PRO A 80 -24.65 1.61 -10.02
CA PRO A 80 -23.24 1.33 -9.73
C PRO A 80 -22.38 2.60 -9.63
N GLU A 81 -22.62 3.63 -10.46
CA GLU A 81 -21.85 4.89 -10.41
C GLU A 81 -22.00 5.66 -9.08
N ASN A 82 -23.13 5.48 -8.39
CA ASN A 82 -23.45 6.16 -7.14
C ASN A 82 -22.89 5.42 -5.91
N ALA A 83 -22.34 4.20 -6.11
CA ALA A 83 -21.80 3.36 -5.05
C ALA A 83 -20.32 3.65 -4.74
N ALA A 84 -19.69 4.63 -5.40
CA ALA A 84 -18.31 4.99 -5.10
C ALA A 84 -18.17 5.52 -3.66
N VAL A 85 -17.11 5.08 -2.97
CA VAL A 85 -16.81 5.56 -1.61
C VAL A 85 -16.01 6.85 -1.64
N ASN A 86 -16.26 7.72 -0.67
CA ASN A 86 -15.51 8.93 -0.42
C ASN A 86 -14.68 8.79 0.86
N CYS A 87 -13.42 8.36 0.74
CA CYS A 87 -12.53 8.17 1.88
C CYS A 87 -12.17 9.49 2.60
N ALA A 88 -12.37 10.64 1.95
CA ALA A 88 -12.13 11.96 2.52
C ALA A 88 -13.31 12.50 3.33
N ASN A 89 -14.44 11.80 3.35
CA ASN A 89 -15.59 12.21 4.13
C ASN A 89 -15.28 12.20 5.65
N LYS A 90 -16.16 12.82 6.45
CA LYS A 90 -16.03 12.87 7.90
C LYS A 90 -16.53 11.56 8.51
N CYS A 91 -15.70 10.91 9.31
CA CYS A 91 -16.06 9.72 10.07
C CYS A 91 -16.52 10.09 11.49
N HIS A 92 -17.43 9.30 12.08
CA HIS A 92 -18.02 9.57 13.40
C HIS A 92 -17.03 9.55 14.59
N VAL A 93 -15.78 9.11 14.40
CA VAL A 93 -14.79 9.08 15.48
C VAL A 93 -14.38 10.51 15.79
N VAL A 94 -15.09 11.13 16.74
CA VAL A 94 -14.67 12.40 17.33
C VAL A 94 -13.44 12.10 18.16
N ASP A 95 -12.28 12.56 17.67
CA ASP A 95 -11.04 12.39 18.39
C ASP A 95 -11.15 13.19 19.71
N PRO A 96 -11.03 12.53 20.89
CA PRO A 96 -11.25 13.20 22.17
C PRO A 96 -10.29 14.37 22.42
N SER A 97 -9.11 14.34 21.81
CA SER A 97 -8.08 15.37 21.95
C SER A 97 -8.39 16.60 21.11
N THR A 98 -8.83 16.42 19.86
CA THR A 98 -9.13 17.53 18.94
C THR A 98 -10.59 17.99 18.98
N LYS A 99 -11.49 17.18 19.56
CA LYS A 99 -12.95 17.34 19.54
C LYS A 99 -13.53 17.51 18.13
N LYS A 100 -12.80 17.04 17.11
CA LYS A 100 -13.21 17.09 15.71
C LYS A 100 -13.45 15.67 15.20
N PRO A 101 -14.45 15.47 14.31
CA PRO A 101 -14.58 14.22 13.57
C PRO A 101 -13.31 13.93 12.78
N PHE A 102 -12.81 12.70 12.88
CA PHE A 102 -11.70 12.22 12.07
C PHE A 102 -12.08 12.19 10.59
N SER A 103 -11.12 12.47 9.71
CA SER A 103 -11.28 12.39 8.25
C SER A 103 -9.91 12.15 7.63
N HIS A 104 -9.86 11.39 6.54
CA HIS A 104 -8.64 11.27 5.73
C HIS A 104 -8.43 12.45 4.78
N LYS A 105 -9.12 13.58 4.94
CA LYS A 105 -9.03 14.73 4.02
C LYS A 105 -7.60 15.17 3.75
N SER A 106 -6.75 15.30 4.77
CA SER A 106 -5.35 15.71 4.57
C SER A 106 -4.58 14.72 3.69
N VAL A 107 -4.75 13.42 3.97
CA VAL A 107 -4.14 12.33 3.20
C VAL A 107 -4.68 12.30 1.77
N PHE A 108 -5.98 12.54 1.59
CA PHE A 108 -6.61 12.62 0.28
C PHE A 108 -6.07 13.77 -0.56
N GLU A 109 -5.85 14.95 0.02
CA GLU A 109 -5.23 16.06 -0.71
C GLU A 109 -3.78 15.72 -1.10
N THR A 110 -3.01 15.06 -0.25
CA THR A 110 -1.66 14.61 -0.63
C THR A 110 -1.71 13.59 -1.79
N TRP A 111 -2.59 12.60 -1.71
CA TRP A 111 -2.77 11.64 -2.79
C TRP A 111 -3.19 12.32 -4.10
N LYS A 112 -4.08 13.32 -4.04
CA LYS A 112 -4.54 14.08 -5.21
C LYS A 112 -3.40 14.83 -5.91
N GLU A 113 -2.37 15.24 -5.17
CA GLU A 113 -1.15 15.85 -5.72
C GLU A 113 -0.13 14.81 -6.23
N SER A 114 -0.24 13.56 -5.80
CA SER A 114 0.61 12.46 -6.26
C SER A 114 0.36 12.09 -7.72
N VAL A 115 1.29 11.35 -8.33
CA VAL A 115 1.14 10.83 -9.70
C VAL A 115 -0.08 9.91 -9.86
N HIS A 116 -0.51 9.25 -8.78
CA HIS A 116 -1.67 8.35 -8.80
C HIS A 116 -3.00 9.10 -8.65
N GLY A 117 -3.03 10.29 -8.05
CA GLY A 117 -4.28 11.03 -7.83
C GLY A 117 -4.55 12.14 -8.85
N LYS A 118 -3.49 12.76 -9.41
CA LYS A 118 -3.61 13.94 -10.28
C LYS A 118 -4.53 13.74 -11.48
N ASN A 119 -4.44 12.58 -12.14
CA ASN A 119 -5.22 12.23 -13.32
C ASN A 119 -6.31 11.17 -13.06
N TYR A 120 -6.54 10.78 -11.80
CA TYR A 120 -7.52 9.75 -11.45
C TYR A 120 -8.93 10.03 -11.98
N GLN A 121 -9.41 11.28 -11.89
CA GLN A 121 -10.75 11.64 -12.39
C GLN A 121 -10.90 11.49 -13.91
N LYS A 122 -9.80 11.59 -14.66
CA LYS A 122 -9.82 11.45 -16.13
C LYS A 122 -9.82 9.99 -16.57
N ALA A 123 -9.14 9.13 -15.82
CA ALA A 123 -8.97 7.71 -16.15
C ALA A 123 -9.00 6.84 -14.87
N PRO A 124 -10.17 6.70 -14.22
CA PRO A 124 -10.28 5.97 -12.95
C PRO A 124 -10.05 4.45 -13.08
N ASP A 125 -10.04 3.93 -14.31
CA ASP A 125 -9.70 2.55 -14.67
C ASP A 125 -8.18 2.32 -14.80
N ILE A 126 -7.40 3.38 -14.99
CA ILE A 126 -5.94 3.34 -15.12
C ILE A 126 -5.25 3.64 -13.79
N TYR A 127 -5.74 4.62 -13.04
CA TYR A 127 -5.12 5.05 -11.79
C TYR A 127 -5.76 4.39 -10.55
N PRO A 128 -4.96 3.90 -9.59
CA PRO A 128 -5.49 3.23 -8.41
C PRO A 128 -6.14 4.22 -7.43
N TYR A 129 -7.34 3.87 -6.93
CA TYR A 129 -7.97 4.55 -5.80
C TYR A 129 -7.50 4.00 -4.45
N CYS A 130 -7.93 4.62 -3.34
CA CYS A 130 -7.56 4.23 -1.99
C CYS A 130 -7.82 2.75 -1.69
N SER A 131 -8.92 2.19 -2.20
CA SER A 131 -9.34 0.80 -2.00
C SER A 131 -8.47 -0.24 -2.70
N TYR A 132 -7.60 0.17 -3.64
CA TYR A 132 -6.66 -0.75 -4.26
C TYR A 132 -5.51 -1.06 -3.30
N CYS A 133 -4.97 -0.01 -2.68
CA CYS A 133 -3.87 -0.15 -1.73
C CYS A 133 -4.37 -0.52 -0.33
N HIS A 134 -5.55 -0.03 0.11
CA HIS A 134 -6.13 -0.32 1.43
C HIS A 134 -7.22 -1.38 1.33
N THR A 135 -7.07 -2.43 2.13
CA THR A 135 -8.09 -3.44 2.38
C THR A 135 -8.83 -3.11 3.68
N ASN A 136 -10.07 -3.59 3.81
CA ASN A 136 -10.83 -3.45 5.04
C ASN A 136 -10.42 -4.56 6.02
N ASP A 137 -9.23 -4.40 6.60
CA ASP A 137 -8.62 -5.43 7.44
C ASP A 137 -9.37 -5.63 8.75
N LEU A 138 -9.29 -6.86 9.26
CA LEU A 138 -9.84 -7.22 10.54
C LEU A 138 -8.97 -6.61 11.66
N LEU A 139 -9.63 -6.11 12.69
CA LEU A 139 -8.98 -5.59 13.87
C LEU A 139 -8.21 -6.69 14.60
N ILE A 140 -7.03 -6.31 15.05
CA ILE A 140 -6.22 -7.16 15.92
C ILE A 140 -6.75 -7.04 17.35
N ASP A 141 -6.95 -8.17 18.00
CA ASP A 141 -7.30 -8.19 19.42
C ASP A 141 -6.03 -7.97 20.27
N VAL A 142 -5.76 -6.70 20.59
CA VAL A 142 -4.53 -6.29 21.29
C VAL A 142 -4.40 -6.89 22.70
N THR A 143 -5.49 -7.38 23.30
CA THR A 143 -5.44 -8.06 24.59
C THR A 143 -4.86 -9.47 24.50
N LYS A 144 -4.86 -10.09 23.31
CA LYS A 144 -4.25 -11.41 23.07
C LYS A 144 -2.77 -11.33 22.76
N LEU A 145 -2.24 -10.14 22.50
CA LEU A 145 -0.83 -9.92 22.22
C LEU A 145 -0.10 -9.50 23.50
N GLU A 146 0.75 -10.39 24.03
CA GLU A 146 1.54 -10.10 25.24
C GLU A 146 2.36 -8.80 25.12
N SER A 147 2.93 -8.53 23.94
CA SER A 147 3.69 -7.30 23.67
C SER A 147 2.84 -6.03 23.73
N MET A 148 1.51 -6.13 23.56
CA MET A 148 0.59 -4.98 23.58
C MET A 148 -0.20 -4.85 24.89
N LYS A 149 -0.31 -5.91 25.70
CA LYS A 149 -0.99 -5.85 27.01
C LYS A 149 -0.40 -4.76 27.92
N MET A 150 0.93 -4.64 27.94
CA MET A 150 1.61 -3.61 28.74
C MET A 150 1.28 -2.21 28.23
N SER A 151 1.30 -2.00 26.90
CA SER A 151 0.94 -0.72 26.28
C SER A 151 -0.51 -0.33 26.59
N LEU A 152 -1.44 -1.27 26.47
CA LEU A 152 -2.85 -1.06 26.80
C LEU A 152 -3.04 -0.64 28.27
N ASN A 153 -2.36 -1.33 29.19
CA ASN A 153 -2.41 -0.99 30.62
C ASN A 153 -1.87 0.41 30.89
N ARG A 154 -0.78 0.83 30.23
CA ARG A 154 -0.21 2.17 30.37
C ARG A 154 -1.15 3.25 29.85
N CYS A 155 -1.77 3.04 28.69
CA CYS A 155 -2.78 3.98 28.16
C CYS A 155 -3.97 4.11 29.12
N SER A 156 -4.39 3.00 29.73
CA SER A 156 -5.52 2.94 30.68
C SER A 156 -5.25 3.64 32.02
N ILE A 157 -4.01 4.08 32.30
CA ILE A 157 -3.69 4.91 33.48
C ILE A 157 -4.34 6.29 33.34
N CYS A 158 -4.34 6.86 32.13
CA CYS A 158 -4.88 8.20 31.86
C CYS A 158 -6.23 8.15 31.13
N HIS A 159 -6.46 7.14 30.29
CA HIS A 159 -7.70 6.99 29.54
C HIS A 159 -8.68 6.07 30.29
N GLU A 160 -9.63 6.67 31.00
CA GLU A 160 -10.59 5.97 31.87
C GLU A 160 -11.50 4.98 31.12
N ASN A 161 -11.84 5.30 29.85
CA ASN A 161 -12.62 4.40 29.01
C ASN A 161 -11.73 3.32 28.39
N LYS A 162 -11.75 2.12 29.00
CA LYS A 162 -10.97 0.96 28.55
C LYS A 162 -11.39 0.46 27.17
N ASP A 163 -12.67 0.52 26.82
CA ASP A 163 -13.16 0.07 25.51
C ASP A 163 -12.70 1.00 24.39
N TRP A 164 -12.77 2.32 24.63
CA TRP A 164 -12.19 3.32 23.73
C TRP A 164 -10.67 3.13 23.58
N THR A 165 -9.97 2.89 24.69
CA THR A 165 -8.51 2.70 24.67
C THR A 165 -8.14 1.43 23.90
N LYS A 166 -8.87 0.33 24.12
CA LYS A 166 -8.70 -0.92 23.38
C LYS A 166 -8.97 -0.70 21.89
N ASP A 167 -10.08 -0.07 21.53
CA ASP A 167 -10.45 0.21 20.14
C ASP A 167 -9.39 1.06 19.43
N ARG A 168 -8.98 2.17 20.05
CA ARG A 168 -7.98 3.08 19.48
C ARG A 168 -6.62 2.39 19.33
N LEU A 169 -6.21 1.61 20.31
CA LEU A 169 -4.98 0.83 20.24
C LEU A 169 -5.07 -0.25 19.17
N SER A 170 -6.17 -0.99 19.06
CA SER A 170 -6.40 -1.97 17.99
C SER A 170 -6.37 -1.32 16.60
N HIS A 171 -6.96 -0.13 16.45
CA HIS A 171 -6.91 0.62 15.20
C HIS A 171 -5.46 0.96 14.83
N VAL A 172 -4.68 1.56 15.75
CA VAL A 172 -3.30 1.96 15.44
C VAL A 172 -2.38 0.74 15.30
N ALA A 173 -2.50 -0.25 16.17
CA ALA A 173 -1.69 -1.47 16.15
C ALA A 173 -1.90 -2.31 14.88
N SER A 174 -3.07 -2.21 14.22
CA SER A 174 -3.29 -2.82 12.90
C SER A 174 -2.39 -2.25 11.80
N ARG A 175 -1.74 -1.10 12.05
CA ARG A 175 -0.91 -0.38 11.08
C ARG A 175 0.57 -0.33 11.47
N GLU A 176 0.91 -0.78 12.67
CA GLU A 176 2.27 -0.75 13.19
C GLU A 176 2.92 -2.14 13.09
N PRO A 177 4.25 -2.23 12.85
CA PRO A 177 4.97 -3.47 13.01
C PRO A 177 4.90 -3.93 14.47
N ILE A 178 4.35 -5.12 14.72
CA ILE A 178 4.21 -5.61 16.10
C ILE A 178 5.49 -6.36 16.49
N PRO A 179 6.23 -5.89 17.52
CA PRO A 179 7.43 -6.59 17.98
C PRO A 179 7.03 -7.93 18.60
N VAL A 180 7.69 -8.99 18.14
CA VAL A 180 7.64 -10.32 18.75
C VAL A 180 8.79 -10.40 19.75
N ILE A 181 8.41 -10.49 21.03
CA ILE A 181 9.34 -10.54 22.15
C ILE A 181 9.43 -11.98 22.63
N LYS A 182 10.65 -12.54 22.65
CA LYS A 182 10.94 -13.85 23.25
C LYS A 182 12.03 -13.68 24.30
N ASN A 183 11.76 -14.10 25.53
CA ASN A 183 12.69 -13.98 26.67
C ASN A 183 13.18 -12.54 26.94
N GLY A 184 12.32 -11.53 26.75
CA GLY A 184 12.66 -10.12 27.01
C GLY A 184 13.42 -9.42 25.88
N PHE A 185 13.70 -10.10 24.75
CA PHE A 185 14.34 -9.52 23.57
C PHE A 185 13.39 -9.50 22.37
N THR A 186 13.38 -8.39 21.62
CA THR A 186 12.68 -8.27 20.34
C THR A 186 13.45 -9.05 19.28
N HIS A 187 12.86 -10.10 18.72
CA HIS A 187 13.54 -10.94 17.73
C HIS A 187 12.99 -10.78 16.31
N LYS A 188 11.83 -10.16 16.15
CA LYS A 188 11.15 -9.96 14.87
C LYS A 188 10.08 -8.88 14.99
N PHE A 189 9.75 -8.19 13.89
CA PHE A 189 8.54 -7.39 13.77
C PHE A 189 7.56 -8.09 12.80
N ILE A 190 6.28 -8.16 13.14
CA ILE A 190 5.22 -8.58 12.21
C ILE A 190 4.78 -7.33 11.46
N LYS A 191 5.07 -7.22 10.16
CA LYS A 191 4.40 -6.24 9.30
C LYS A 191 2.93 -6.67 9.22
N THR A 192 2.03 -5.86 9.76
CA THR A 192 0.61 -6.21 9.98
C THR A 192 -0.28 -6.04 8.75
N ARG A 193 0.25 -5.41 7.69
CA ARG A 193 -0.49 -5.11 6.46
C ARG A 193 0.01 -5.89 5.24
N ARG A 194 1.28 -5.73 4.91
CA ARG A 194 1.97 -6.41 3.80
C ARG A 194 3.44 -6.53 4.14
N ASP A 195 4.06 -7.67 3.85
CA ASP A 195 5.52 -7.76 3.82
C ASP A 195 6.09 -7.04 2.59
N GLY A 196 7.42 -6.86 2.55
CA GLY A 196 8.02 -6.06 1.47
C GLY A 196 7.83 -6.68 0.08
N TRP A 197 7.76 -8.01 -0.03
CA TRP A 197 7.48 -8.67 -1.31
C TRP A 197 6.03 -8.46 -1.74
N GLU A 198 5.08 -8.49 -0.81
CA GLU A 198 3.67 -8.19 -1.10
C GLU A 198 3.46 -6.75 -1.58
N ILE A 199 4.31 -5.80 -1.13
CA ILE A 199 4.34 -4.44 -1.68
C ILE A 199 4.86 -4.45 -3.12
N VAL A 200 5.91 -5.20 -3.42
CA VAL A 200 6.43 -5.36 -4.78
C VAL A 200 5.36 -5.95 -5.71
N GLU A 201 4.66 -6.99 -5.28
CA GLU A 201 3.57 -7.61 -6.04
C GLU A 201 2.40 -6.64 -6.27
N LEU A 202 2.04 -5.86 -5.25
CA LEU A 202 1.01 -4.82 -5.37
C LEU A 202 1.37 -3.80 -6.44
N CYS A 203 2.61 -3.27 -6.43
CA CYS A 203 3.05 -2.29 -7.42
C CYS A 203 3.16 -2.92 -8.82
N ALA A 204 3.69 -4.14 -8.91
CA ALA A 204 3.85 -4.87 -10.16
C ALA A 204 2.52 -5.16 -10.87
N SER A 205 1.44 -5.38 -10.12
CA SER A 205 0.11 -5.66 -10.69
C SER A 205 -0.43 -4.61 -11.70
N CYS A 206 0.10 -3.39 -11.63
CA CYS A 206 -0.13 -2.34 -12.62
C CYS A 206 1.14 -1.93 -13.36
N HIS A 207 2.27 -1.76 -12.65
CA HIS A 207 3.51 -1.27 -13.26
C HIS A 207 4.25 -2.29 -14.13
N GLU A 208 3.86 -3.57 -14.10
CA GLU A 208 4.34 -4.62 -15.02
C GLU A 208 3.34 -4.88 -16.17
N ASP A 209 2.14 -4.29 -16.10
CA ASP A 209 1.12 -4.39 -17.15
C ASP A 209 1.40 -3.33 -18.22
N GLU A 210 2.19 -3.72 -19.23
CA GLU A 210 2.65 -2.86 -20.33
C GLU A 210 1.48 -2.07 -20.95
N LYS A 211 0.35 -2.71 -21.21
CA LYS A 211 -0.83 -2.07 -21.83
C LYS A 211 -1.45 -0.99 -20.94
N LYS A 212 -1.49 -1.20 -19.62
CA LYS A 212 -1.97 -0.16 -18.69
C LYS A 212 -0.97 0.98 -18.59
N MET A 213 0.32 0.66 -18.53
CA MET A 213 1.37 1.66 -18.40
C MET A 213 1.52 2.51 -19.67
N GLU A 214 1.40 1.93 -20.87
CA GLU A 214 1.35 2.68 -22.13
C GLU A 214 0.22 3.71 -22.13
N LYS A 215 -0.99 3.30 -21.74
CA LYS A 215 -2.13 4.23 -21.61
C LYS A 215 -1.88 5.32 -20.58
N ALA A 216 -1.29 4.98 -19.43
CA ALA A 216 -0.94 5.96 -18.41
C ALA A 216 0.09 6.97 -18.95
N LEU A 217 1.12 6.50 -19.67
CA LEU A 217 2.15 7.35 -20.28
C LEU A 217 1.56 8.31 -21.33
N GLU A 218 0.58 7.85 -22.13
CA GLU A 218 -0.16 8.72 -23.05
C GLU A 218 -0.93 9.82 -22.31
N ILE A 219 -1.61 9.48 -21.21
CA ILE A 219 -2.36 10.45 -20.38
C ILE A 219 -1.43 11.47 -19.72
N GLU A 220 -0.25 11.03 -19.28
CA GLU A 220 0.79 11.90 -18.72
C GLU A 220 1.53 12.73 -19.79
N GLY A 221 1.30 12.46 -21.09
CA GLY A 221 1.97 13.16 -22.19
C GLY A 221 3.46 12.82 -22.33
N ILE A 222 3.87 11.62 -21.89
CA ILE A 222 5.25 11.16 -21.95
C ILE A 222 5.47 10.49 -23.31
N HIS A 223 6.06 11.24 -24.24
CA HIS A 223 6.32 10.79 -25.60
C HIS A 223 7.77 10.40 -25.87
N ASP A 224 8.71 10.80 -25.01
CA ASP A 224 10.12 10.44 -25.13
C ASP A 224 10.31 8.93 -24.96
N GLU A 225 10.96 8.30 -25.93
CA GLU A 225 11.10 6.84 -25.99
C GLU A 225 11.91 6.30 -24.80
N PHE A 226 12.97 7.00 -24.38
CA PHE A 226 13.74 6.58 -23.22
C PHE A 226 12.93 6.73 -21.93
N ALA A 227 12.21 7.84 -21.76
CA ALA A 227 11.35 8.05 -20.60
C ALA A 227 10.25 6.98 -20.49
N LYS A 228 9.66 6.55 -21.61
CA LYS A 228 8.72 5.42 -21.64
C LYS A 228 9.41 4.13 -21.23
N GLU A 229 10.56 3.80 -21.84
CA GLU A 229 11.30 2.57 -21.53
C GLU A 229 11.63 2.48 -20.03
N HIS A 230 12.05 3.59 -19.42
CA HIS A 230 12.32 3.65 -17.97
C HIS A 230 11.12 3.25 -17.11
N VAL A 231 9.91 3.64 -17.52
CA VAL A 231 8.68 3.33 -16.77
C VAL A 231 8.23 1.90 -17.04
N LEU A 232 8.31 1.44 -18.29
CA LEU A 232 7.87 0.10 -18.69
C LEU A 232 8.77 -1.00 -18.11
N THR A 233 10.08 -0.77 -17.99
CA THR A 233 11.01 -1.78 -17.44
C THR A 233 11.28 -1.61 -15.94
N ALA A 234 10.63 -0.64 -15.28
CA ALA A 234 10.91 -0.31 -13.87
C ALA A 234 10.77 -1.53 -12.94
N VAL A 235 9.71 -2.31 -13.08
CA VAL A 235 9.45 -3.47 -12.20
C VAL A 235 10.45 -4.60 -12.47
N GLU A 236 10.66 -4.97 -13.73
CA GLU A 236 11.62 -6.01 -14.12
C GLU A 236 13.03 -5.67 -13.63
N SER A 237 13.45 -4.43 -13.85
CA SER A 237 14.76 -3.94 -13.50
C SER A 237 14.98 -3.79 -11.98
N TYR A 238 13.91 -3.53 -11.22
CA TYR A 238 13.95 -3.61 -9.76
C TYR A 238 14.06 -5.06 -9.27
N LYS A 239 13.33 -5.99 -9.91
CA LYS A 239 13.27 -7.40 -9.48
C LYS A 239 14.64 -8.10 -9.45
N VAL A 240 15.58 -7.65 -10.29
CA VAL A 240 16.94 -8.20 -10.35
C VAL A 240 17.92 -7.62 -9.32
N THR A 241 17.52 -6.57 -8.58
CA THR A 241 18.34 -5.93 -7.55
C THR A 241 18.54 -6.80 -6.31
N MET A 242 19.53 -6.44 -5.50
CA MET A 242 19.70 -7.06 -4.18
C MET A 242 18.51 -6.78 -3.25
N HIS A 243 17.89 -5.60 -3.33
CA HIS A 243 16.71 -5.28 -2.51
C HIS A 243 15.57 -6.26 -2.78
N SER A 244 15.19 -6.43 -4.05
CA SER A 244 14.17 -7.40 -4.46
C SER A 244 14.54 -8.83 -4.05
N LYS A 245 15.78 -9.26 -4.33
CA LYS A 245 16.24 -10.62 -3.99
C LYS A 245 16.16 -10.90 -2.49
N MET A 246 16.50 -9.93 -1.66
CA MET A 246 16.39 -10.07 -0.20
C MET A 246 14.93 -10.21 0.24
N LEU A 247 14.03 -9.38 -0.28
CA LEU A 247 12.60 -9.46 0.02
C LEU A 247 11.98 -10.80 -0.45
N TYR A 248 12.40 -11.29 -1.62
CA TYR A 248 11.94 -12.56 -2.18
C TYR A 248 12.44 -13.78 -1.42
N LEU A 249 13.74 -13.80 -1.09
CA LEU A 249 14.39 -14.96 -0.46
C LEU A 249 14.07 -15.08 1.04
N ASP A 250 13.90 -13.94 1.74
CA ASP A 250 13.47 -13.91 3.13
C ASP A 250 12.35 -12.89 3.33
N ARG A 251 11.11 -13.36 3.18
CA ARG A 251 9.90 -12.55 3.42
C ARG A 251 9.77 -12.02 4.85
N ASN A 252 10.60 -12.50 5.79
CA ASN A 252 10.63 -12.02 7.16
C ASN A 252 11.66 -10.92 7.39
N ASP A 253 12.60 -10.72 6.46
CA ASP A 253 13.62 -9.68 6.56
C ASP A 253 13.06 -8.35 6.03
N THR A 254 12.80 -7.43 6.96
CA THR A 254 12.24 -6.12 6.65
C THR A 254 13.30 -5.04 6.39
N ARG A 255 14.59 -5.41 6.31
CA ARG A 255 15.68 -4.45 6.14
C ARG A 255 15.88 -4.00 4.69
N ALA A 256 15.49 -4.83 3.74
CA ALA A 256 15.57 -4.50 2.32
C ALA A 256 14.46 -3.53 1.92
N ALA A 257 14.79 -2.59 1.04
CA ALA A 257 13.87 -1.54 0.60
C ALA A 257 12.87 -2.07 -0.44
N ASP A 258 11.58 -1.87 -0.19
CA ASP A 258 10.51 -2.06 -1.17
C ASP A 258 10.24 -0.77 -1.98
N CYS A 259 9.23 -0.79 -2.85
CA CYS A 259 8.89 0.35 -3.71
C CYS A 259 8.55 1.61 -2.89
N LEU A 260 7.87 1.46 -1.75
CA LEU A 260 7.43 2.60 -0.94
C LEU A 260 8.61 3.24 -0.20
N ASP A 261 9.59 2.44 0.23
CA ASP A 261 10.79 2.94 0.92
C ASP A 261 11.59 3.95 0.07
N CYS A 262 11.48 3.86 -1.26
CA CYS A 262 12.08 4.81 -2.18
C CYS A 262 11.10 5.87 -2.69
N HIS A 263 9.87 5.50 -3.08
CA HIS A 263 8.94 6.40 -3.78
C HIS A 263 8.05 7.28 -2.88
N THR A 264 8.11 7.12 -1.57
CA THR A 264 7.38 7.95 -0.59
C THR A 264 8.34 8.73 0.30
N ASN A 265 7.89 9.79 0.98
CA ASN A 265 8.75 10.49 1.94
C ASN A 265 8.79 9.82 3.32
N LYS A 266 9.86 10.12 4.07
CA LYS A 266 10.20 9.48 5.35
C LYS A 266 9.14 9.68 6.45
N ASP A 267 8.27 10.67 6.33
CA ASP A 267 7.35 11.10 7.40
C ASP A 267 6.09 10.21 7.53
N GLY A 268 6.13 8.97 7.01
CA GLY A 268 5.08 7.97 7.17
C GLY A 268 3.83 8.21 6.30
N ASN A 269 3.87 9.17 5.39
CA ASN A 269 2.80 9.40 4.44
C ASN A 269 3.07 8.60 3.16
N PHE A 270 2.53 7.39 3.06
CA PHE A 270 2.68 6.55 1.87
C PHE A 270 1.88 7.02 0.65
N HIS A 271 1.23 8.19 0.74
CA HIS A 271 0.35 8.73 -0.31
C HIS A 271 1.00 9.86 -1.10
N ASP A 272 2.28 10.15 -0.86
CA ASP A 272 3.02 11.28 -1.42
C ASP A 272 3.98 10.86 -2.56
N ILE A 273 3.53 9.91 -3.39
CA ILE A 273 4.30 9.42 -4.53
C ILE A 273 4.32 10.50 -5.62
N PHE A 274 5.31 11.39 -5.54
CA PHE A 274 5.49 12.49 -6.47
C PHE A 274 6.39 12.11 -7.65
N HIS A 275 6.18 12.79 -8.77
CA HIS A 275 7.00 12.63 -9.98
C HIS A 275 8.49 12.94 -9.68
N LYS A 276 9.43 12.27 -10.36
CA LYS A 276 10.88 12.42 -10.10
C LYS A 276 11.38 13.87 -10.19
N GLU A 277 10.77 14.68 -11.04
CA GLU A 277 11.11 16.10 -11.22
C GLU A 277 10.52 17.02 -10.14
N ASP A 278 9.58 16.54 -9.33
CA ASP A 278 9.04 17.32 -8.22
C ASP A 278 10.11 17.43 -7.12
N PRO A 279 10.49 18.64 -6.67
CA PRO A 279 11.46 18.83 -5.59
C PRO A 279 11.07 18.18 -4.26
N ARG A 280 9.80 17.86 -4.06
CA ARG A 280 9.28 17.15 -2.88
C ARG A 280 9.38 15.63 -3.01
N SER A 281 9.69 15.10 -4.20
CA SER A 281 9.81 13.66 -4.42
C SER A 281 11.06 13.13 -3.73
N SER A 282 10.90 12.02 -3.01
CA SER A 282 12.00 11.30 -2.38
C SER A 282 13.03 10.79 -3.38
N ILE A 283 12.60 10.54 -4.63
CA ILE A 283 13.47 10.09 -5.71
C ILE A 283 13.98 11.24 -6.60
N ASN A 284 13.69 12.50 -6.24
CA ASN A 284 14.30 13.63 -6.92
C ASN A 284 15.82 13.58 -6.78
N GLU A 285 16.55 14.01 -7.81
CA GLU A 285 18.02 14.02 -7.83
C GLU A 285 18.63 14.71 -6.61
N LYS A 286 17.97 15.73 -6.06
CA LYS A 286 18.43 16.45 -4.87
C LYS A 286 18.16 15.71 -3.55
N ASN A 287 17.23 14.76 -3.54
CA ASN A 287 16.75 14.07 -2.33
C ASN A 287 17.20 12.61 -2.27
N ILE A 288 17.60 12.02 -3.39
CA ILE A 288 17.87 10.59 -3.52
C ILE A 288 18.99 10.10 -2.58
N GLU A 289 19.99 10.93 -2.30
CA GLU A 289 21.03 10.64 -1.31
C GLU A 289 20.44 10.44 0.10
N LEU A 290 19.48 11.28 0.48
CA LEU A 290 18.77 11.18 1.76
C LEU A 290 17.87 9.94 1.76
N THR A 291 17.28 9.59 0.62
CA THR A 291 16.46 8.39 0.45
C THR A 291 17.26 7.11 0.61
N CYS A 292 18.41 6.97 -0.06
CA CYS A 292 19.32 5.84 0.13
C CYS A 292 19.85 5.77 1.57
N GLY A 293 20.08 6.94 2.19
CA GLY A 293 20.56 7.07 3.57
C GLY A 293 19.50 6.88 4.66
N ARG A 294 18.23 6.58 4.32
CA ARG A 294 17.16 6.39 5.32
C ARG A 294 17.46 5.25 6.29
N SER A 295 17.99 4.15 5.78
CA SER A 295 18.45 3.01 6.59
C SER A 295 19.92 3.19 6.94
N THR A 296 20.18 3.63 8.17
CA THR A 296 21.53 3.73 8.72
C THR A 296 22.18 2.37 8.95
N GLU A 297 21.42 1.27 8.88
CA GLU A 297 21.96 -0.09 8.99
C GLU A 297 22.50 -0.61 7.65
N CYS A 298 21.90 -0.20 6.53
CA CYS A 298 22.28 -0.68 5.20
C CYS A 298 23.26 0.25 4.49
N HIS A 299 23.01 1.56 4.54
CA HIS A 299 23.81 2.58 3.86
C HIS A 299 24.28 3.71 4.80
N PRO A 300 24.94 3.39 5.94
CA PRO A 300 25.36 4.37 6.94
C PRO A 300 26.30 5.45 6.41
N LEU A 301 27.07 5.13 5.37
CA LEU A 301 28.07 6.02 4.80
C LEU A 301 27.47 7.07 3.87
N VAL A 302 26.24 6.90 3.37
CA VAL A 302 25.65 7.84 2.41
C VAL A 302 25.46 9.22 3.03
N PRO A 303 24.80 9.37 4.20
CA PRO A 303 24.73 10.67 4.88
C PRO A 303 26.09 11.10 5.44
N ALA A 304 26.89 10.15 5.94
CA ALA A 304 28.14 10.45 6.64
C ALA A 304 29.28 10.92 5.72
N LYS A 305 29.23 10.59 4.43
CA LYS A 305 30.26 10.91 3.43
C LYS A 305 29.76 11.79 2.29
N ASP A 306 28.56 12.35 2.42
CA ASP A 306 27.96 13.23 1.41
C ASP A 306 28.02 12.59 0.01
N MET A 307 27.60 11.32 -0.08
CA MET A 307 27.72 10.52 -1.30
C MET A 307 26.66 10.93 -2.34
N LYS A 308 26.70 12.18 -2.81
CA LYS A 308 25.73 12.76 -3.74
C LYS A 308 25.62 12.00 -5.06
N ASN A 309 26.71 11.36 -5.49
CA ASN A 309 26.75 10.53 -6.69
C ASN A 309 26.31 9.07 -6.48
N MET A 310 25.86 8.69 -5.28
CA MET A 310 25.38 7.33 -5.00
C MET A 310 24.25 6.95 -5.95
N ALA A 311 23.32 7.86 -6.25
CA ALA A 311 22.20 7.62 -7.15
C ALA A 311 22.58 7.66 -8.64
N THR A 312 23.59 8.45 -9.01
CA THR A 312 24.09 8.51 -10.39
C THR A 312 24.99 7.32 -10.73
N THR A 313 25.46 6.57 -9.72
CA THR A 313 26.36 5.42 -9.89
C THR A 313 25.77 4.07 -9.45
N LYS A 314 24.71 4.04 -8.63
CA LYS A 314 24.04 2.80 -8.18
C LYS A 314 22.55 2.83 -8.48
N TRP A 315 22.18 1.86 -9.29
CA TRP A 315 20.95 1.84 -10.05
C TRP A 315 19.99 0.87 -9.38
N VAL A 316 18.81 1.35 -9.00
CA VAL A 316 17.77 0.52 -8.38
C VAL A 316 16.81 -0.03 -9.44
N HIS A 317 16.82 0.56 -10.64
CA HIS A 317 16.26 0.00 -11.86
C HIS A 317 17.44 -0.38 -12.76
N MET A 318 17.88 -1.65 -12.70
CA MET A 318 19.12 -2.13 -13.33
C MET A 318 19.06 -2.38 -14.86
N HIS A 319 18.03 -1.91 -15.56
CA HIS A 319 17.93 -2.06 -17.02
C HIS A 319 18.61 -0.86 -17.70
N PRO A 320 19.73 -1.05 -18.44
CA PRO A 320 20.44 0.07 -19.02
C PRO A 320 19.73 0.61 -20.26
N ILE A 321 19.34 1.88 -20.17
CA ILE A 321 18.63 2.61 -21.20
C ILE A 321 19.57 3.68 -21.72
N PRO A 322 19.98 3.66 -23.01
CA PRO A 322 21.09 4.46 -23.54
C PRO A 322 20.75 5.95 -23.75
N ASP A 323 20.14 6.59 -22.75
CA ASP A 323 19.75 8.01 -22.72
C ASP A 323 20.96 8.96 -22.54
N SER A 324 22.07 8.43 -22.05
CA SER A 324 23.28 9.17 -21.70
C SER A 324 24.54 8.39 -22.08
N LEU A 325 25.69 9.06 -22.13
CA LEU A 325 26.96 8.41 -22.48
C LEU A 325 27.32 7.28 -21.50
N GLY A 326 27.09 7.50 -20.20
CA GLY A 326 27.34 6.48 -19.18
C GLY A 326 26.49 5.23 -19.41
N GLN A 327 25.20 5.41 -19.68
CA GLN A 327 24.27 4.31 -19.98
C GLN A 327 24.63 3.54 -21.25
N LYS A 328 25.04 4.26 -22.30
CA LYS A 328 25.52 3.64 -23.54
C LYS A 328 26.72 2.72 -23.26
N ILE A 329 27.65 3.18 -22.44
CA ILE A 329 28.81 2.37 -22.03
C ILE A 329 28.36 1.15 -21.23
N VAL A 330 27.46 1.32 -20.25
CA VAL A 330 26.94 0.20 -19.44
C VAL A 330 26.26 -0.84 -20.33
N LYS A 331 25.40 -0.41 -21.27
CA LYS A 331 24.73 -1.31 -22.21
C LYS A 331 25.73 -2.09 -23.07
N ILE A 332 26.75 -1.42 -23.62
CA ILE A 332 27.80 -2.09 -24.40
C ILE A 332 28.54 -3.13 -23.54
N VAL A 333 28.89 -2.77 -22.30
CA VAL A 333 29.59 -3.69 -21.38
C VAL A 333 28.71 -4.88 -21.02
N GLU A 334 27.42 -4.67 -20.74
CA GLU A 334 26.47 -5.73 -20.45
C GLU A 334 26.31 -6.68 -21.64
N GLU A 335 26.05 -6.16 -22.84
CA GLU A 335 25.91 -6.96 -24.06
C GLU A 335 27.19 -7.77 -24.32
N PHE A 336 28.37 -7.14 -24.19
CA PHE A 336 29.64 -7.83 -24.33
C PHE A 336 29.80 -8.96 -23.31
N MET A 337 29.52 -8.71 -22.03
CA MET A 337 29.63 -9.73 -20.98
C MET A 337 28.62 -10.86 -21.15
N PHE A 338 27.40 -10.54 -21.60
CA PHE A 338 26.37 -11.53 -21.91
C PHE A 338 26.82 -12.47 -23.04
N TRP A 339 27.31 -11.93 -24.15
CA TRP A 339 27.78 -12.74 -25.28
C TRP A 339 29.05 -13.51 -24.95
N LEU A 340 29.99 -12.93 -24.19
CA LEU A 340 31.19 -13.61 -23.72
C LEU A 340 30.84 -14.80 -22.83
N THR A 341 29.96 -14.60 -21.84
CA THR A 341 29.53 -15.65 -20.92
C THR A 341 28.77 -16.74 -21.66
N THR A 342 27.82 -16.35 -22.50
CA THR A 342 27.01 -17.29 -23.30
C THR A 342 27.88 -18.10 -24.25
N GLY A 343 28.81 -17.46 -24.96
CA GLY A 343 29.77 -18.14 -25.83
C GLY A 343 30.66 -19.13 -25.07
N THR A 344 31.15 -18.74 -23.89
CA THR A 344 31.98 -19.61 -23.04
C THR A 344 31.19 -20.83 -22.55
N LEU A 345 29.95 -20.64 -22.09
CA LEU A 345 29.08 -21.72 -21.63
C LEU A 345 28.68 -22.65 -22.78
N LEU A 346 28.32 -22.12 -23.94
CA LEU A 346 27.99 -22.93 -25.13
C LEU A 346 29.20 -23.73 -25.60
N PHE A 347 30.38 -23.14 -25.59
CA PHE A 347 31.62 -23.84 -25.91
C PHE A 347 31.89 -25.00 -24.93
N ALA A 348 31.75 -24.76 -23.63
CA ALA A 348 31.90 -25.78 -22.61
C ALA A 348 30.88 -26.92 -22.77
N VAL A 349 29.60 -26.58 -22.95
CA VAL A 349 28.52 -27.56 -23.20
C VAL A 349 28.79 -28.36 -24.47
N THR A 350 29.31 -27.74 -25.53
CA THR A 350 29.65 -28.40 -26.78
C THR A 350 30.78 -29.41 -26.57
N ILE A 351 31.85 -29.05 -25.84
CA ILE A 351 32.94 -29.98 -25.53
C ILE A 351 32.43 -31.18 -24.74
N VAL A 352 31.65 -30.93 -23.69
CA VAL A 352 31.08 -32.00 -22.85
C VAL A 352 30.16 -32.90 -23.69
N GLY A 353 29.33 -32.33 -24.55
CA GLY A 353 28.45 -33.08 -25.44
C GLY A 353 29.21 -33.94 -26.45
N LEU A 354 30.28 -33.41 -27.05
CA LEU A 354 31.12 -34.15 -27.99
C LEU A 354 31.87 -35.31 -27.31
N ASP A 355 32.37 -35.11 -26.09
CA ASP A 355 33.03 -36.18 -25.34
C ASP A 355 32.02 -37.28 -24.93
N LEU A 356 30.82 -36.89 -24.50
CA LEU A 356 29.74 -37.84 -24.19
C LEU A 356 29.36 -38.69 -25.43
N LEU A 357 29.19 -38.05 -26.59
CA LEU A 357 28.88 -38.74 -27.85
C LEU A 357 29.99 -39.70 -28.26
N LYS A 358 31.25 -39.30 -28.12
CA LYS A 358 32.42 -40.16 -28.38
C LYS A 358 32.41 -41.39 -27.47
N ASN A 359 32.09 -41.21 -26.19
CA ASN A 359 32.05 -42.31 -25.22
C ASN A 359 30.88 -43.27 -25.46
N LEU A 360 29.70 -42.75 -25.86
CA LEU A 360 28.56 -43.58 -26.23
C LEU A 360 28.82 -44.40 -27.50
N ARG A 361 29.50 -43.81 -28.51
CA ARG A 361 29.91 -44.51 -29.74
C ARG A 361 30.98 -45.59 -29.53
N ARG A 362 31.67 -45.61 -28.39
CA ARG A 362 32.66 -46.66 -28.05
C ARG A 362 32.04 -47.86 -27.33
N LYS A 363 30.80 -47.76 -26.85
CA LYS A 363 30.08 -48.83 -26.15
C LYS A 363 29.20 -49.68 -27.08
N HIS A 364 28.95 -49.22 -28.30
CA HIS A 364 28.44 -50.00 -29.42
C HIS A 364 29.60 -50.32 -30.36
#